data_AF-A0A958RD39-F1
#
_entry.id   AF-A0A958RD39-F1
#
_cell.length_a   1.000
_cell.length_b   1.000
_cell.length_c   1.000
_cell.angle_alpha   90.00
_cell.angle_beta   90.00
_cell.angle_gamma   90.00
#
_symmetry.space_group_name_H-M   'P 1'
#
loop_
_entity.id
_entity.type
_entity.pdbx_description
1 polymer ?
#
loop_
_entity_poly.entity_id
_entity_poly.type
_entity_poly.pdbx_seq_one_letter_code
_entity_poly.pdbx_strand_id
1 'polypeptide(L)' 'ADFKLLAEHPGVFPDYELTDKFTALLEQQIRDKPEYYFWTHRRWKYRDMMPAYYKKRDIES' A
#
# COMPACT_ATOMS: atom_id res chain seq x y z
N ALA A 1 17.49 -3.65 14.01
CA ALA A 1 16.07 -3.53 13.64
C ALA A 1 15.69 -2.07 13.81
N ASP A 2 15.34 -1.39 12.73
CA ASP A 2 14.94 0.02 12.73
C ASP A 2 13.40 0.07 12.76
N PHE A 3 12.82 0.79 13.71
CA PHE A 3 11.38 0.95 13.82
C PHE A 3 11.05 2.43 13.61
N LYS A 4 10.24 2.71 12.59
CA LYS A 4 9.74 4.07 12.33
C LYS A 4 8.30 4.17 12.75
N LEU A 5 8.01 5.19 13.54
CA LEU A 5 6.66 5.52 13.95
C LEU A 5 5.93 6.17 12.76
N LEU A 6 4.88 5.54 12.26
CA LEU A 6 4.11 6.03 11.10
C LEU A 6 2.92 6.91 11.49
N ALA A 7 2.35 6.68 12.68
CA ALA A 7 1.27 7.48 13.24
C ALA A 7 1.24 7.32 14.77
N GLU A 8 1.17 8.44 15.49
CA GLU A 8 0.89 8.46 16.94
C GLU A 8 -0.60 8.30 17.23
N HIS A 9 -1.45 8.86 16.37
CA HIS A 9 -2.91 8.83 16.51
C HIS A 9 -3.57 8.31 15.22
N PRO A 10 -3.70 6.98 15.05
CA PRO A 10 -4.23 6.39 13.81
C PRO A 10 -5.69 6.78 13.52
N GLY A 11 -6.46 7.23 14.51
CA GLY A 11 -7.86 7.65 14.36
C GLY A 11 -8.07 9.08 13.85
N VAL A 12 -7.00 9.86 13.67
CA VAL A 12 -7.06 11.24 13.13
C VAL A 12 -6.80 11.26 11.62
N PHE A 13 -6.23 10.19 11.08
CA PHE A 13 -5.92 10.11 9.66
C PHE A 13 -7.18 9.77 8.85
N PRO A 14 -7.36 10.39 7.68
CA PRO A 14 -8.37 9.99 6.71
C PRO A 14 -8.25 8.50 6.37
N ASP A 15 -9.37 7.87 6.01
CA ASP A 15 -9.37 6.49 5.55
C ASP A 15 -8.28 6.28 4.48
N TYR A 16 -7.49 5.22 4.64
CA TYR A 16 -6.40 4.77 3.75
C TYR A 16 -5.09 5.58 3.75
N GLU A 17 -5.00 6.78 4.35
CA GLU A 17 -3.75 7.57 4.35
C GLU A 17 -2.56 6.85 5.00
N LEU A 18 -2.81 6.13 6.09
CA LEU A 18 -1.74 5.39 6.80
C LEU A 18 -1.21 4.23 5.96
N THR A 19 -2.11 3.53 5.26
CA THR A 19 -1.77 2.42 4.36
C THR A 19 -0.95 2.92 3.16
N ASP A 20 -1.29 4.10 2.64
CA ASP A 20 -0.55 4.73 1.53
C ASP A 20 0.86 5.14 1.97
N LYS A 21 0.99 5.79 3.14
CA LYS A 21 2.30 6.14 3.72
C LYS A 21 3.18 4.91 3.96
N PHE A 22 2.61 3.83 4.49
CA PHE A 22 3.33 2.57 4.65
C PHE A 22 3.78 1.99 3.31
N THR A 23 2.89 1.99 2.31
CA THR A 23 3.19 1.45 0.97
C THR A 23 4.31 2.23 0.29
N ALA A 24 4.30 3.57 0.37
CA ALA A 24 5.36 4.42 -0.19
C ALA A 24 6.73 4.14 0.44
N LEU A 25 6.78 3.96 1.77
CA LEU A 25 8.02 3.63 2.48
C LEU A 25 8.52 2.22 2.13
N LEU A 26 7.60 1.26 2.02
CA LEU A 26 7.92 -0.09 1.58
C LEU A 26 8.52 -0.08 0.17
N GLU A 27 7.91 0.67 -0.76
CA GLU A 27 8.44 0.81 -2.12
C GLU A 27 9.85 1.41 -2.14
N GLN A 28 10.12 2.40 -1.29
CA GLN A 28 11.46 2.98 -1.16
C GLN A 28 12.48 1.94 -0.67
N GLN A 29 12.12 1.13 0.33
CA GLN A 29 12.98 0.05 0.83
C GLN A 29 13.26 -1.02 -0.23
N ILE A 30 12.24 -1.39 -1.00
CA ILE A 30 12.36 -2.36 -2.10
C ILE A 30 13.29 -1.82 -3.19
N ARG A 31 13.22 -0.51 -3.50
CA ARG A 31 14.11 0.13 -4.48
C ARG A 31 15.55 0.22 -4.01
N ASP A 32 15.77 0.48 -2.72
CA ASP A 32 17.11 0.53 -2.13
C ASP A 32 17.78 -0.85 -2.17
N LYS A 33 17.03 -1.91 -1.85
CA LYS A 33 17.54 -3.28 -1.84
C LYS A 33 16.57 -4.27 -2.48
N PRO A 34 16.53 -4.32 -3.82
CA PRO A 34 15.62 -5.21 -4.54
C PRO A 34 15.94 -6.69 -4.30
N GLU A 35 17.19 -7.04 -4.00
CA GLU A 35 17.63 -8.44 -3.79
C GLU A 35 16.98 -9.11 -2.57
N TYR A 36 16.62 -8.33 -1.54
CA TYR A 36 15.96 -8.86 -0.34
C TYR A 36 14.43 -8.92 -0.48
N TYR A 37 13.89 -8.48 -1.62
CA TYR A 37 12.46 -8.53 -1.87
C TYR A 37 12.03 -9.88 -2.45
N PHE A 38 10.90 -10.41 -1.97
CA PHE A 38 10.36 -11.70 -2.41
C PHE A 38 9.63 -11.58 -3.75
N TRP A 39 10.38 -11.54 -4.84
CA TRP A 39 9.85 -11.46 -6.22
C TRP A 39 8.95 -12.63 -6.63
N THR A 40 8.94 -13.73 -5.87
CA THR A 40 8.05 -14.89 -6.10
C THR A 40 6.61 -14.64 -5.66
N HIS A 41 6.35 -13.58 -4.89
CA HIS A 41 5.01 -13.25 -4.40
C HIS A 41 4.17 -12.58 -5.51
N ARG A 42 3.06 -13.19 -5.92
CA ARG A 42 2.14 -12.64 -6.94
C ARG A 42 1.21 -11.57 -6.35
N ARG A 43 1.78 -10.47 -5.86
CA ARG A 43 1.06 -9.44 -5.09
C ARG A 43 -0.08 -8.76 -5.87
N TRP A 44 -0.02 -8.75 -7.20
CA TRP A 44 -0.98 -8.06 -8.07
C TRP A 44 -1.92 -9.02 -8.82
N LYS A 45 -2.02 -10.29 -8.41
CA LYS A 45 -2.75 -11.34 -9.15
C LYS A 45 -4.21 -11.00 -9.48
N TYR A 46 -4.86 -10.18 -8.64
CA TYR A 46 -6.28 -9.83 -8.79
C TYR A 46 -6.52 -8.37 -9.15
N ARG A 47 -5.48 -7.61 -9.48
CA ARG A 47 -5.62 -6.19 -9.84
C ARG A 47 -6.55 -6.01 -11.05
N ASP A 48 -6.39 -6.87 -12.05
CA ASP A 48 -7.15 -6.81 -13.31
C ASP A 48 -8.44 -7.63 -13.27
N MET A 49 -8.63 -8.46 -12.23
CA MET A 49 -9.84 -9.26 -12.04
C MET A 49 -10.95 -8.49 -11.30
N MET A 50 -10.77 -7.20 -11.00
CA MET A 50 -11.83 -6.41 -10.39
C MET A 50 -13.02 -6.28 -11.35
N PRO A 51 -14.19 -6.86 -11.02
CA PRO A 51 -15.36 -6.74 -11.86
C PRO A 51 -15.81 -5.28 -11.95
N ALA A 52 -16.36 -4.90 -13.11
CA ALA A 52 -16.70 -3.52 -13.45
C ALA A 52 -17.62 -2.80 -12.45
N TYR A 53 -18.36 -3.54 -11.61
CA TYR A 53 -19.23 -2.96 -10.58
C TYR A 53 -18.47 -2.31 -9.41
N TYR A 54 -17.21 -2.65 -9.15
CA TYR A 54 -16.43 -2.02 -8.09
C TYR A 54 -15.90 -0.63 -8.44
N LYS A 55 -15.86 -0.28 -9.74
CA LYS A 55 -15.29 0.98 -10.25
C LYS A 55 -16.13 2.23 -9.93
N LYS A 56 -17.34 2.05 -9.37
CA LYS A 56 -18.29 3.15 -9.09
C LYS A 56 -18.00 3.93 -7.79
N ARG A 57 -17.14 3.45 -6.89
CA ARG A 57 -16.88 4.10 -5.60
C ARG A 57 -15.87 5.26 -5.64
N ASP A 58 -15.11 5.40 -6.73
CA ASP A 58 -14.01 6.38 -6.82
C ASP A 58 -14.37 7.63 -7.66
N ILE A 59 -15.61 7.71 -8.18
CA ILE A 59 -16.06 8.79 -9.08
C ILE A 59 -17.06 9.75 -8.39
N GLU A 60 -17.57 9.38 -7.21
CA GLU A 60 -18.44 10.24 -6.38
C GLU A 60 -17.72 10.62 -5.08
N SER A 61 -16.78 11.57 -5.16
CA SER A 61 -16.23 12.33 -4.04
C SER A 61 -15.92 13.74 -4.51
#